data_AF-A0AAW6B1R6-F1
#
_entry.id   AF-A0AAW6B1R6-F1
#
_cell.length_a   1.000
_cell.length_b   1.000
_cell.length_c   1.000
_cell.angle_alpha   90.00
_cell.angle_beta   90.00
_cell.angle_gamma   90.00
#
_symmetry.space_group_name_H-M   'P 1'
#
loop_
_entity.id
_entity.type
_entity.pdbx_description
1 polymer ?
#
loop_
_entity_poly.entity_id
_entity_poly.type
_entity_poly.pdbx_seq_one_letter_code
_entity_poly.pdbx_strand_id
1 'polypeptide(L)'
;MAGEKRLLSYTRGVRNGKREVKAQYSIRNIENHSVVLDILAEDTRGKLINIEMLIQDDGNHQRRVRYYHSSIDMSYHEKGVPYEALPDIYLIFITKRDFFKMW
;
A
#
# COMPACT_ATOMS: atom_id res chain seq x y z
N MET A 1 2.19 22.88 16.84
CA MET A 1 1.44 22.73 15.57
C MET A 1 2.32 23.08 14.36
N ALA A 2 3.35 22.29 14.07
CA ALA A 2 4.21 22.50 12.89
C ALA A 2 4.73 21.18 12.26
N GLY A 3 4.40 20.02 12.83
CA GLY A 3 4.95 18.73 12.41
C GLY A 3 4.13 17.95 11.38
N GLU A 4 2.81 18.14 11.32
CA GLU A 4 1.92 17.32 10.48
C GLU A 4 1.87 17.76 9.01
N LYS A 5 2.32 18.98 8.69
CA LYS A 5 2.19 19.54 7.33
C LYS A 5 3.25 19.08 6.33
N ARG A 6 4.23 18.24 6.73
CA ARG A 6 5.37 17.86 5.88
C ARG A 6 5.23 16.53 5.15
N LEU A 7 4.24 15.68 5.49
CA LEU A 7 4.02 14.41 4.78
C LEU A 7 3.11 14.52 3.55
N LEU A 8 2.27 15.56 3.46
CA LEU A 8 1.22 15.68 2.44
C LEU A 8 1.68 16.23 1.07
N SER A 9 2.99 16.50 0.86
CA SER A 9 3.46 17.16 -0.36
C SER A 9 3.96 16.26 -1.49
N TYR A 10 3.87 14.92 -1.39
CA TYR A 10 4.41 14.01 -2.42
C TYR A 10 3.42 13.55 -3.51
N THR A 11 2.13 13.87 -3.39
CA THR A 11 1.10 13.43 -4.34
C THR A 11 0.84 14.46 -5.45
N ARG A 12 1.81 14.68 -6.35
CA ARG A 12 1.48 15.28 -7.66
C ARG A 12 2.36 14.70 -8.76
N GLY A 13 1.67 14.09 -9.74
CA GLY A 13 2.24 13.12 -10.67
C GLY A 13 3.23 13.62 -11.72
N VAL A 14 3.75 12.66 -12.48
CA VAL A 14 4.67 12.77 -13.63
C VAL A 14 4.60 11.50 -14.51
N ARG A 15 3.83 11.51 -15.60
CA ARG A 15 3.91 10.47 -16.66
C ARG A 15 5.34 10.49 -17.26
N ASN A 16 5.91 9.33 -17.61
CA ASN A 16 7.24 9.06 -18.22
C ASN A 16 8.39 8.68 -17.25
N GLY A 17 8.44 7.41 -16.81
CA GLY A 17 9.62 6.81 -16.13
C GLY A 17 9.66 6.97 -14.60
N LYS A 18 8.57 6.68 -13.91
CA LYS A 18 8.13 7.44 -12.75
C LYS A 18 8.35 6.75 -11.40
N ARG A 19 9.07 7.44 -10.50
CA ARG A 19 9.08 7.17 -9.05
C ARG A 19 7.81 7.78 -8.45
N GLU A 20 6.80 6.97 -8.18
CA GLU A 20 5.56 7.46 -7.56
C GLU A 20 5.48 6.97 -6.12
N VAL A 21 5.28 7.89 -5.17
CA VAL A 21 5.08 7.58 -3.75
C VAL A 21 3.81 8.30 -3.32
N LYS A 22 2.82 7.54 -2.86
CA LYS A 22 1.52 8.03 -2.42
C LYS A 22 1.34 7.72 -0.95
N ALA A 23 1.43 8.74 -0.10
CA ALA A 23 1.06 8.61 1.30
C ALA A 23 -0.47 8.68 1.46
N GLN A 24 -1.03 7.92 2.40
CA GLN A 24 -2.46 7.87 2.71
C GLN A 24 -3.31 7.59 1.46
N TYR A 25 -2.91 6.57 0.69
CA TYR A 25 -3.51 6.28 -0.60
C TYR A 25 -4.82 5.50 -0.44
N SER A 26 -5.93 6.09 -0.90
CA SER A 26 -7.23 5.44 -0.85
C SER A 26 -7.48 4.60 -2.10
N ILE A 27 -7.76 3.32 -1.90
CA ILE A 27 -8.30 2.43 -2.92
C ILE A 27 -9.78 2.27 -2.63
N ARG A 28 -10.62 2.78 -3.53
CA ARG A 28 -12.08 2.70 -3.41
C ARG A 28 -12.56 1.41 -4.04
N ASN A 29 -13.35 0.65 -3.28
CA ASN A 29 -14.08 -0.51 -3.77
C ASN A 29 -15.58 -0.20 -3.71
N ILE A 30 -16.31 -0.51 -4.78
CA ILE A 30 -17.75 -0.23 -4.89
C ILE A 30 -18.58 -1.32 -4.21
N GLU A 31 -18.13 -2.57 -4.32
CA GLU A 31 -18.88 -3.73 -3.81
C GLU A 31 -18.44 -4.12 -2.40
N ASN A 32 -17.16 -3.90 -2.08
CA ASN A 32 -16.55 -4.32 -0.83
C ASN A 32 -15.98 -3.13 -0.04
N HIS A 33 -15.33 -3.42 1.09
CA HIS A 33 -14.72 -2.39 1.93
C HIS A 33 -13.59 -1.65 1.18
N SER A 34 -13.60 -0.32 1.23
CA SER A 34 -12.48 0.48 0.73
C SER A 34 -11.31 0.46 1.71
N VAL A 35 -10.09 0.70 1.22
CA VAL A 35 -8.88 0.73 2.05
C VAL A 35 -8.13 2.06 1.93
N VAL A 36 -7.35 2.37 2.96
CA VAL A 36 -6.40 3.49 2.97
C VAL A 36 -5.05 2.92 3.37
N LEU A 37 -4.12 2.91 2.43
CA LEU A 37 -2.74 2.47 2.65
C LEU A 37 -1.93 3.61 3.27
N ASP A 38 -1.01 3.30 4.17
CA ASP A 38 -0.13 4.32 4.75
C ASP A 38 0.78 4.92 3.67
N ILE A 39 1.46 4.07 2.89
CA ILE A 39 2.24 4.48 1.71
C ILE A 39 2.18 3.39 0.63
N LEU A 40 1.84 3.77 -0.60
CA LEU A 40 2.04 2.96 -1.80
C LEU A 40 3.11 3.60 -2.67
N ALA A 41 4.19 2.87 -2.96
CA ALA A 41 5.27 3.31 -3.82
C ALA A 41 5.46 2.38 -5.03
N GLU A 42 6.10 2.89 -6.09
CA GLU A 42 6.49 2.13 -7.27
C GLU A 42 8.00 2.31 -7.52
N ASP A 43 8.71 1.20 -7.70
CA ASP A 43 10.15 1.22 -8.00
C ASP A 43 10.45 1.50 -9.49
N THR A 44 11.73 1.58 -9.86
CA THR A 44 12.14 1.86 -11.25
C THR A 44 11.86 0.71 -12.23
N ARG A 45 11.42 -0.44 -11.73
CA ARG A 45 11.08 -1.65 -12.50
C ARG A 45 9.58 -1.92 -12.54
N GLY A 46 8.76 -1.02 -12.01
CA GLY A 46 7.30 -1.16 -11.96
C GLY A 46 6.79 -2.06 -10.84
N LYS A 47 7.64 -2.41 -9.86
CA LYS A 47 7.21 -3.19 -8.70
C LYS A 47 6.54 -2.27 -7.68
N LEU A 48 5.44 -2.73 -7.11
CA LEU A 48 4.72 -2.00 -6.09
C LEU A 48 5.31 -2.29 -4.71
N ILE A 49 5.31 -1.29 -3.84
CA ILE A 49 5.78 -1.40 -2.46
C ILE A 49 4.69 -0.83 -1.57
N ASN A 50 4.02 -1.69 -0.82
CA ASN A 50 3.13 -1.28 0.26
C ASN A 50 3.94 -1.11 1.54
N ILE A 51 3.94 0.08 2.14
CA ILE A 51 4.62 0.34 3.42
C ILE A 51 3.56 0.63 4.47
N GLU A 52 3.50 -0.19 5.52
CA GLU A 52 2.52 -0.10 6.59
C GLU A 52 3.21 0.21 7.92
N MET A 53 2.73 1.24 8.62
CA MET A 53 3.20 1.63 9.94
C MET A 53 2.30 1.07 11.02
N LEU A 54 2.86 0.24 11.88
CA LEU A 54 2.14 -0.46 12.92
C LEU A 54 2.63 -0.06 14.30
N ILE A 55 1.96 0.94 14.88
CA ILE A 55 2.31 1.51 16.18
C ILE A 55 1.64 0.72 17.33
N GLN A 56 0.45 0.16 17.07
CA GLN A 56 -0.33 -0.59 18.04
C GLN A 56 -0.60 -1.99 17.52
N ASP A 57 -0.71 -2.92 18.45
CA ASP A 57 -0.98 -4.33 18.18
C ASP A 57 -2.40 -4.65 18.65
N ASP A 58 -3.35 -4.72 17.72
CA ASP A 58 -4.75 -5.04 17.94
C ASP A 58 -5.12 -6.48 17.52
N GLY A 59 -4.13 -7.29 17.14
CA GLY A 59 -4.29 -8.68 16.69
C GLY A 59 -4.95 -8.85 15.31
N ASN A 60 -5.42 -7.78 14.65
CA ASN A 60 -6.11 -7.88 13.36
C ASN A 60 -5.20 -7.55 12.15
N HIS A 61 -3.94 -7.21 12.39
CA HIS A 61 -3.01 -6.77 11.36
C HIS A 61 -2.83 -7.77 10.23
N GLN A 62 -2.83 -9.06 10.56
CA GLN A 62 -2.75 -10.15 9.59
C GLN A 62 -3.89 -10.09 8.56
N ARG A 63 -5.11 -9.89 9.05
CA ARG A 63 -6.32 -9.80 8.22
C ARG A 63 -6.33 -8.50 7.42
N ARG A 64 -5.98 -7.38 8.07
CA ARG A 64 -5.91 -6.06 7.44
C ARG A 64 -4.93 -6.05 6.28
N VAL A 65 -3.73 -6.57 6.50
CA VAL A 65 -2.66 -6.59 5.51
C VAL A 65 -3.00 -7.47 4.32
N ARG A 66 -3.52 -8.68 4.57
CA ARG A 66 -4.00 -9.55 3.49
C ARG A 66 -5.06 -8.83 2.65
N TYR A 67 -6.01 -8.17 3.31
CA TYR A 67 -7.06 -7.42 2.63
C TYR A 67 -6.53 -6.23 1.82
N TYR A 68 -5.56 -5.49 2.37
CA TYR A 68 -4.94 -4.35 1.70
C TYR A 68 -4.16 -4.81 0.46
N HIS A 69 -3.40 -5.90 0.58
CA HIS A 69 -2.67 -6.49 -0.53
C HIS A 69 -3.62 -6.93 -1.66
N SER A 70 -4.68 -7.67 -1.34
CA SER A 70 -5.70 -8.05 -2.33
C SER A 70 -6.40 -6.83 -2.95
N SER A 71 -6.57 -5.74 -2.19
CA SER A 71 -7.14 -4.50 -2.73
C SER A 71 -6.21 -3.82 -3.72
N ILE A 72 -4.89 -3.90 -3.52
CA ILE A 72 -3.90 -3.44 -4.49
C ILE A 72 -4.02 -4.31 -5.74
N ASP A 73 -3.94 -5.64 -5.64
CA ASP A 73 -4.06 -6.55 -6.79
C ASP A 73 -5.30 -6.25 -7.62
N MET A 74 -6.48 -6.17 -6.98
CA MET A 74 -7.73 -5.86 -7.67
C MET A 74 -7.75 -4.48 -8.34
N SER A 75 -7.02 -3.50 -7.80
CA SER A 75 -6.95 -2.16 -8.40
C SER A 75 -6.05 -2.09 -9.64
N TYR A 76 -5.16 -3.06 -9.83
CA TYR A 76 -4.27 -3.17 -10.99
C TYR A 76 -4.68 -4.30 -11.95
N HIS A 77 -5.63 -5.15 -11.56
CA HIS A 77 -6.07 -6.29 -12.35
C HIS A 77 -7.37 -6.01 -13.10
N GLU A 78 -7.24 -5.65 -14.37
CA GLU A 78 -8.39 -5.45 -15.25
C GLU A 78 -9.02 -6.77 -15.69
N LYS A 79 -10.31 -6.72 -16.01
CA LYS A 79 -11.05 -7.90 -16.46
C LYS A 79 -10.43 -8.48 -17.74
N GLY A 80 -10.14 -9.78 -17.72
CA GLY A 80 -9.60 -10.52 -18.86
C GLY A 80 -8.07 -10.45 -18.99
N VAL A 81 -7.40 -9.76 -18.07
CA VAL A 81 -5.94 -9.80 -17.97
C VAL A 81 -5.51 -11.12 -17.29
N PRO A 82 -4.50 -11.84 -17.80
CA PRO A 82 -3.97 -13.04 -17.15
C PRO A 82 -3.35 -12.72 -15.78
N TYR A 83 -3.37 -13.68 -14.86
CA TYR A 83 -2.81 -13.48 -13.51
C TYR A 83 -1.30 -13.22 -13.52
N GLU A 84 -0.59 -13.74 -14.52
CA GLU A 84 0.84 -13.54 -14.71
C GLU A 84 1.23 -12.08 -14.98
N ALA A 85 0.25 -11.23 -15.33
CA ALA A 85 0.45 -9.81 -15.54
C ALA A 85 0.25 -8.96 -14.27
N LEU A 86 -0.12 -9.58 -13.14
CA LEU A 86 -0.11 -8.89 -11.85
C LEU A 86 1.32 -8.43 -11.48
N PRO A 87 1.50 -7.20 -10.97
CA PRO A 87 2.81 -6.75 -10.55
C PRO A 87 3.28 -7.48 -9.28
N ASP A 88 4.59 -7.69 -9.15
CA ASP A 88 5.17 -8.05 -7.86
C ASP A 88 4.91 -6.93 -6.84
N ILE A 89 4.41 -7.31 -5.66
CA ILE A 89 4.17 -6.38 -4.55
C ILE A 89 5.06 -6.75 -3.36
N TYR A 90 5.93 -5.83 -2.96
CA TYR A 90 6.66 -5.92 -1.70
C TYR A 90 5.86 -5.29 -0.57
N LEU A 91 5.98 -5.88 0.61
CA LEU A 91 5.38 -5.36 1.82
C LEU A 91 6.48 -5.02 2.82
N ILE A 92 6.58 -3.74 3.19
CA ILE A 92 7.50 -3.25 4.21
C ILE A 92 6.68 -2.90 5.45
N PHE A 93 6.92 -3.62 6.54
CA PHE A 93 6.33 -3.29 7.83
C PHE A 93 7.30 -2.48 8.68
N ILE A 94 6.82 -1.37 9.22
CA ILE A 94 7.51 -0.60 10.24
C ILE A 94 6.70 -0.78 11.54
N THR A 95 7.22 -1.57 12.46
CA THR A 95 6.55 -1.89 13.74
C THR A 95 7.50 -1.68 14.91
N LYS A 96 6.94 -1.33 16.08
CA LYS A 96 7.70 -1.24 17.34
C LYS A 96 8.03 -2.63 17.91
N ARG A 97 7.24 -3.66 17.58
CA ARG A 97 7.38 -5.02 18.09
C ARG A 97 8.06 -5.90 17.05
N ASP A 98 8.70 -6.98 17.51
CA ASP A 98 9.23 -8.00 16.61
C ASP A 98 8.09 -8.60 15.79
N PHE A 99 8.15 -8.42 14.47
CA PHE A 99 7.09 -8.86 13.57
C PHE A 99 6.79 -10.35 13.71
N PHE A 100 7.81 -11.20 13.89
CA PHE A 100 7.62 -12.65 14.02
C PHE A 100 7.00 -13.08 15.36
N LYS A 101 6.94 -12.17 16.33
CA LYS A 101 6.29 -12.38 17.63
C LYS A 101 4.90 -11.76 17.71
N MET A 102 4.41 -11.16 16.62
CA MET A 102 3.05 -10.62 16.49
C MET A 102 2.07 -11.65 15.90
N TRP A 103 2.50 -12.91 15.74
CA TRP A 103 1.73 -14.02 15.18
C TRP A 103 1.66 -15.18 16.16
#